data_AF-G9J651-F1
#
_entry.id   AF-G9J651-F1
#
_cell.length_a   1.000
_cell.length_b   1.000
_cell.length_c   1.000
_cell.angle_alpha   90.00
_cell.angle_beta   90.00
_cell.angle_gamma   90.00
#
_symmetry.space_group_name_H-M   'P 1'
#
loop_
_entity.id
_entity.type
_entity.pdbx_description
1 polymer ?
#
loop_
_entity_poly.entity_id
_entity_poly.type
_entity_poly.pdbx_seq_one_letter_code
_entity_poly.pdbx_strand_id
1 'polypeptide(L)'
;HACPLADDNQFHAGWNLSDALIINNQLGLNNINPAPHEIVNLGHEGSLTLQDGKVHYFDQLTRGWTEAEAGCQQLKKGLDGGAYILKEGEVKRLNINQSTSSISQGRDNFFALPHVRNKPEPGTALHGLDKTDKAQAIAVVGVNNYLALSEKGDIRSFQIKPGAQQLARPAR
;
A
#
# COMPACT_ATOMS: atom_id res chain seq x y z
N HIS A 1 -10.80 26.96 -37.52
CA HIS A 1 -9.38 27.32 -37.38
C HIS A 1 -8.61 26.59 -38.47
N ALA A 2 -8.13 27.31 -39.49
CA ALA A 2 -7.31 26.76 -40.57
C ALA A 2 -5.87 27.23 -40.33
N CYS A 3 -4.92 26.30 -40.33
CA CYS A 3 -3.49 26.61 -40.25
C CYS A 3 -2.97 26.71 -41.69
N PRO A 4 -2.48 27.88 -42.15
CA PRO A 4 -1.93 28.00 -43.50
C PRO A 4 -0.60 27.23 -43.58
N LEU A 5 -0.37 26.53 -44.69
CA LEU A 5 0.96 26.01 -45.02
C LEU A 5 1.92 27.20 -45.20
N ALA A 6 3.12 27.09 -44.66
CA ALA A 6 4.16 28.09 -44.89
C ALA A 6 4.71 27.99 -46.32
N ASP A 7 5.40 29.03 -46.78
CA ASP A 7 5.94 29.17 -48.15
C ASP A 7 6.94 28.07 -48.56
N ASP A 8 7.39 27.25 -47.60
CA ASP A 8 8.22 26.07 -47.82
C ASP A 8 7.41 24.80 -48.16
N ASN A 9 6.08 24.92 -48.24
CA ASN A 9 5.15 23.81 -48.47
C ASN A 9 5.21 22.75 -47.35
N GLN A 10 5.76 23.09 -46.18
CA GLN A 10 5.87 22.21 -45.02
C GLN A 10 4.81 22.57 -43.97
N PHE A 11 4.30 21.53 -43.31
CA PHE A 11 3.36 21.67 -42.22
C PHE A 11 4.10 21.99 -40.92
N HIS A 12 4.08 23.25 -40.50
CA HIS A 12 4.53 23.66 -39.18
C HIS A 12 3.32 23.68 -38.25
N ALA A 13 3.20 22.68 -37.38
CA ALA A 13 2.16 22.69 -36.35
C ALA A 13 2.37 23.93 -35.47
N GLY A 14 1.51 24.96 -35.60
CA GLY A 14 1.55 26.17 -34.77
C GLY A 14 1.25 25.93 -33.28
N TRP A 15 1.04 24.67 -32.88
CA TRP A 15 0.90 24.25 -31.49
C TRP A 15 2.29 24.00 -30.91
N ASN A 16 2.82 24.98 -30.18
CA ASN A 16 4.00 24.78 -29.34
C ASN A 16 3.62 23.87 -28.15
N LEU A 17 3.88 22.57 -28.28
CA LEU A 17 3.65 21.59 -27.21
C LEU A 17 4.71 21.67 -26.10
N SER A 18 5.73 22.53 -26.22
CA SER A 18 6.74 22.74 -25.17
C SER A 18 6.20 23.52 -23.97
N ASP A 19 5.12 24.30 -24.15
CA ASP A 19 4.48 25.12 -23.09
C ASP A 19 3.13 24.53 -22.63
N ALA A 20 3.03 23.21 -22.53
CA ALA A 20 1.84 22.55 -21.99
C ALA A 20 1.79 22.68 -20.46
N LEU A 21 0.82 23.46 -19.95
CA LEU A 21 0.52 23.49 -18.52
C LEU A 21 -0.36 22.28 -18.14
N ILE A 22 0.22 21.34 -17.37
CA ILE A 22 -0.55 20.24 -16.78
C ILE A 22 -1.18 20.74 -15.47
N ILE A 23 -2.47 21.03 -15.49
CA ILE A 23 -3.25 21.34 -14.27
C ILE A 23 -3.79 20.03 -13.70
N ASN A 24 -3.20 19.56 -12.60
CA ASN A 24 -3.77 18.47 -11.82
C ASN A 24 -4.73 19.05 -10.76
N ASN A 25 -6.00 19.24 -11.12
CA ASN A 25 -7.01 19.76 -10.21
C ASN A 25 -7.58 18.63 -9.34
N GLN A 26 -7.29 18.67 -8.03
CA GLN A 26 -7.78 17.71 -7.05
C GLN A 26 -8.88 18.27 -6.15
N LEU A 27 -9.40 19.48 -6.43
CA LEU A 27 -10.51 20.07 -5.67
C LEU A 27 -11.76 19.17 -5.77
N GLY A 28 -12.26 18.75 -4.61
CA GLY A 28 -13.43 17.88 -4.50
C GLY A 28 -13.12 16.38 -4.49
N LEU A 29 -11.85 15.97 -4.64
CA LEU A 29 -11.44 14.59 -4.35
C LEU A 29 -11.26 14.44 -2.83
N ASN A 30 -11.84 13.37 -2.27
CA ASN A 30 -11.64 12.97 -0.88
C ASN A 30 -10.18 12.51 -0.70
N ASN A 31 -9.29 13.46 -0.41
CA ASN A 31 -7.90 13.15 -0.13
C ASN A 31 -7.76 12.93 1.37
N ILE A 32 -7.37 11.72 1.77
CA ILE A 32 -7.11 11.45 3.18
C ILE A 32 -5.81 12.17 3.58
N ASN A 33 -5.81 12.75 4.78
CA ASN A 33 -4.64 13.43 5.34
C ASN A 33 -4.36 12.87 6.74
N PRO A 34 -3.74 11.69 6.84
CA PRO A 34 -3.50 11.03 8.11
C PRO A 34 -2.54 11.85 8.99
N ALA A 35 -2.75 11.80 10.30
CA ALA A 35 -1.83 12.43 11.24
C ALA A 35 -0.48 11.68 11.26
N PRO A 36 0.64 12.35 11.60
CA PRO A 36 1.96 11.72 11.56
C PRO A 36 2.11 10.42 12.38
N HIS A 37 1.34 10.27 13.46
CA HIS A 37 1.37 9.08 14.31
C HIS A 37 0.55 7.89 13.76
N GLU A 38 -0.30 8.12 12.76
CA GLU A 38 -1.08 7.11 12.07
C GLU A 38 -0.33 6.53 10.86
N ILE A 39 0.75 7.20 10.44
CA ILE A 39 1.57 6.81 9.31
C ILE A 39 2.56 5.74 9.75
N VAL A 40 2.49 4.59 9.10
CA VAL A 40 3.45 3.50 9.20
C VAL A 40 4.46 3.62 8.07
N ASN A 41 5.69 4.01 8.41
CA ASN A 41 6.79 4.14 7.45
C ASN A 41 7.63 2.85 7.38
N LEU A 42 7.67 2.23 6.19
CA LEU A 42 8.41 1.00 5.89
C LEU A 42 9.77 1.25 5.20
N GLY A 43 10.22 2.50 5.15
CA GLY A 43 11.46 2.89 4.49
C GLY A 43 11.31 2.81 2.97
N HIS A 44 12.10 1.94 2.34
CA HIS A 44 12.12 1.79 0.88
C HIS A 44 10.80 1.23 0.29
N GLU A 45 10.03 0.50 1.10
CA GLU A 45 8.72 -0.02 0.69
C GLU A 45 7.63 1.07 0.71
N GLY A 46 7.90 2.24 1.28
CA GLY A 46 7.00 3.38 1.30
C GLY A 46 6.25 3.54 2.62
N SER A 47 5.16 4.30 2.57
CA SER A 47 4.36 4.67 3.74
C SER A 47 2.94 4.15 3.61
N LEU A 48 2.40 3.62 4.71
CA LEU A 48 1.04 3.12 4.82
C LEU A 48 0.28 3.88 5.91
N THR A 49 -1.05 3.90 5.82
CA THR A 49 -1.94 4.38 6.88
C THR A 49 -3.22 3.55 6.90
N LEU A 50 -3.91 3.54 8.05
CA LEU A 50 -5.22 2.95 8.20
C LEU A 50 -6.22 4.06 8.48
N GLN A 51 -7.21 4.24 7.61
CA GLN A 51 -8.27 5.25 7.73
C GLN A 51 -9.60 4.59 7.38
N ASP A 52 -10.64 4.79 8.19
CA ASP A 52 -11.98 4.23 7.97
C ASP A 52 -12.00 2.71 7.68
N GLY A 53 -11.12 1.95 8.35
CA GLY A 53 -10.99 0.51 8.16
C GLY A 53 -10.35 0.09 6.82
N LYS A 54 -9.71 1.03 6.13
CA LYS A 54 -9.03 0.82 4.85
C LYS A 54 -7.55 1.14 4.98
N VAL A 55 -6.72 0.27 4.43
CA VAL A 55 -5.28 0.52 4.29
C VAL A 55 -5.07 1.32 3.02
N HIS A 56 -4.39 2.46 3.19
CA HIS A 56 -3.93 3.29 2.10
C HIS A 56 -2.41 3.29 2.04
N TYR A 57 -1.86 3.36 0.84
CA TYR A 57 -0.43 3.54 0.60
C TYR A 57 -0.17 4.91 -0.03
N PHE A 58 0.97 5.50 0.29
CA PHE A 58 1.38 6.77 -0.28
C PHE A 58 2.00 6.53 -1.67
N ASP A 59 1.32 7.00 -2.71
CA ASP A 59 1.81 6.95 -4.09
C ASP A 59 2.70 8.17 -4.35
N GLN A 60 3.99 7.91 -4.58
CA GLN A 60 4.98 8.96 -4.83
C GLN A 60 4.72 9.75 -6.12
N LEU A 61 4.06 9.16 -7.13
CA LEU A 61 3.78 9.83 -8.39
C LEU A 61 2.68 10.87 -8.22
N THR A 62 1.54 10.46 -7.67
CA THR A 62 0.38 11.33 -7.45
C THR A 62 0.54 12.22 -6.22
N ARG A 63 1.56 11.95 -5.38
CA ARG A 63 1.78 12.55 -4.05
C ARG A 63 0.53 12.46 -3.18
N GLY A 64 -0.19 11.35 -3.31
CA GLY A 64 -1.49 11.15 -2.68
C GLY A 64 -1.59 9.77 -2.05
N TRP A 65 -2.59 9.61 -1.19
CA TRP A 65 -2.90 8.34 -0.57
C TRP A 65 -3.90 7.55 -1.43
N THR A 66 -3.53 6.32 -1.77
CA THR A 66 -4.34 5.43 -2.59
C THR A 66 -4.82 4.24 -1.77
N GLU A 67 -6.10 3.90 -1.88
CA GLU A 67 -6.67 2.71 -1.23
C GLU A 67 -6.05 1.43 -1.79
N ALA A 68 -5.73 0.47 -0.92
CA ALA A 68 -5.22 -0.84 -1.33
C ALA A 68 -6.02 -2.00 -0.77
N GLU A 69 -6.46 -1.92 0.49
CA GLU A 69 -7.17 -3.02 1.15
C GLU A 69 -8.25 -2.49 2.09
N ALA A 70 -9.37 -3.20 2.21
CA ALA A 70 -10.51 -2.80 3.04
C ALA A 70 -10.82 -3.84 4.14
N GLY A 71 -11.58 -3.41 5.16
CA GLY A 71 -12.01 -4.27 6.27
C GLY A 71 -10.88 -4.57 7.28
N CYS A 72 -9.86 -3.72 7.33
CA CYS A 72 -8.75 -3.84 8.26
C CYS A 72 -9.09 -3.16 9.59
N GLN A 73 -8.83 -3.86 10.69
CA GLN A 73 -9.09 -3.38 12.05
C GLN A 73 -7.87 -2.68 12.65
N GLN A 74 -6.66 -3.18 12.32
CA GLN A 74 -5.40 -2.59 12.76
C GLN A 74 -4.34 -2.71 11.67
N LEU A 75 -3.41 -1.76 11.69
CA LEU A 75 -2.19 -1.74 10.89
C LEU A 75 -1.01 -1.50 11.84
N LYS A 76 0.00 -2.36 11.79
CA LYS A 76 1.21 -2.28 12.63
C LYS A 76 2.46 -2.59 11.83
N LYS A 77 3.56 -1.95 12.21
CA LYS A 77 4.90 -2.28 11.75
C LYS A 77 5.53 -3.30 12.71
N GLY A 78 6.05 -4.40 12.18
CA GLY A 78 6.88 -5.32 12.94
C GLY A 78 8.27 -4.76 13.22
N LEU A 79 8.96 -5.30 14.21
CA LEU A 79 10.37 -5.00 14.44
C LEU A 79 11.28 -5.50 13.29
N ASP A 80 10.79 -6.48 12.53
CA ASP A 80 11.38 -6.94 11.26
C ASP A 80 11.23 -5.94 10.10
N GLY A 81 10.53 -4.83 10.32
CA GLY A 81 10.31 -3.79 9.31
C GLY A 81 9.11 -4.02 8.40
N GLY A 82 8.46 -5.18 8.47
CA GLY A 82 7.28 -5.51 7.65
C GLY A 82 5.99 -4.87 8.18
N ALA A 83 4.99 -4.70 7.30
CA ALA A 83 3.65 -4.28 7.70
C ALA A 83 2.72 -5.48 7.94
N TYR A 84 1.89 -5.37 8.97
CA TYR A 84 0.94 -6.38 9.39
C TYR A 84 -0.43 -5.76 9.61
N ILE A 85 -1.46 -6.47 9.16
CA ILE A 85 -2.86 -6.08 9.33
C ILE A 85 -3.59 -7.11 10.18
N LEU A 86 -4.56 -6.62 10.95
CA LEU A 86 -5.59 -7.45 11.57
C LEU A 86 -6.86 -7.34 10.72
N LYS A 87 -7.30 -8.45 10.13
CA LYS A 87 -8.51 -8.50 9.28
C LYS A 87 -9.30 -9.74 9.64
N GLU A 88 -10.58 -9.57 9.95
CA GLU A 88 -11.49 -10.67 10.32
C GLU A 88 -11.01 -11.51 11.52
N GLY A 89 -10.23 -10.91 12.43
CA GLY A 89 -9.64 -11.61 13.58
C GLY A 89 -8.36 -12.40 13.27
N GLU A 90 -7.91 -12.40 12.01
CA GLU A 90 -6.65 -13.01 11.56
C GLU A 90 -5.56 -11.95 11.37
N VAL A 91 -4.32 -12.33 11.67
CA VAL A 91 -3.15 -11.48 11.41
C VAL A 91 -2.55 -11.86 10.06
N LYS A 92 -2.40 -10.88 9.16
CA LYS A 92 -1.80 -11.08 7.83
C LYS A 92 -0.63 -10.13 7.65
N ARG A 93 0.46 -10.62 7.07
CA ARG A 93 1.55 -9.76 6.60
C ARG A 93 1.15 -9.14 5.27
N LEU A 94 1.38 -7.84 5.10
CA LEU A 94 1.25 -7.20 3.80
C LEU A 94 2.49 -7.49 2.97
N ASN A 95 2.29 -8.00 1.76
CA ASN A 95 3.33 -8.10 0.75
C ASN A 95 3.29 -6.83 -0.11
N ILE A 96 4.43 -6.13 -0.18
CA ILE A 96 4.54 -4.91 -0.97
C ILE A 96 5.04 -5.30 -2.37
N ASN A 97 4.12 -5.36 -3.32
CA ASN A 97 4.44 -5.68 -4.69
C ASN A 97 4.87 -4.42 -5.44
N GLN A 98 6.09 -4.43 -5.97
CA GLN A 98 6.59 -3.38 -6.84
C GLN A 98 6.16 -3.68 -8.28
N SER A 99 5.11 -3.02 -8.75
CA SER A 99 4.69 -3.15 -10.14
C SER A 99 5.18 -1.96 -10.96
N THR A 100 5.83 -2.22 -12.10
CA THR A 100 6.11 -1.21 -13.12
C THR A 100 4.99 -1.20 -14.16
N SER A 101 4.22 -0.12 -14.26
CA SER A 101 3.31 0.08 -15.39
C SER A 101 3.80 1.22 -16.27
N SER A 102 3.51 1.14 -17.57
CA SER A 102 3.69 2.25 -18.51
C SER A 102 2.35 2.90 -18.76
N ILE A 103 2.20 4.18 -18.45
CA ILE A 103 1.05 4.96 -18.90
C ILE A 103 1.38 5.44 -20.31
N SER A 104 0.67 4.94 -21.33
CA SER A 104 0.79 5.41 -22.72
C SER A 104 -0.33 6.40 -23.03
N GLN A 105 0.01 7.63 -23.44
CA GLN A 105 -0.95 8.58 -23.98
C GLN A 105 -0.73 8.75 -25.50
N GLY A 106 -1.73 8.33 -26.30
CA GLY A 106 -1.75 8.50 -27.76
C GLY A 106 -1.34 7.25 -28.55
N ARG A 107 -1.82 7.15 -29.80
CA ARG A 107 -1.45 6.08 -30.74
C ARG A 107 -0.07 6.28 -31.38
N ASP A 108 0.35 7.53 -31.55
CA ASP A 108 1.51 7.90 -32.38
C ASP A 108 2.64 8.64 -31.64
N ASN A 109 2.42 9.07 -30.39
CA ASN A 109 3.45 9.67 -29.54
C ASN A 109 3.70 8.77 -28.31
N PHE A 110 4.75 7.95 -28.38
CA PHE A 110 5.04 6.99 -27.31
C PHE A 110 5.74 7.67 -26.12
N PHE A 111 4.98 8.39 -25.31
CA PHE A 111 5.41 8.75 -23.96
C PHE A 111 5.03 7.60 -23.02
N ALA A 112 6.02 6.80 -22.63
CA ALA A 112 5.87 5.78 -21.60
C ALA A 112 6.71 6.20 -20.39
N LEU A 113 6.05 6.67 -19.34
CA LEU A 113 6.70 6.93 -18.06
C LEU A 113 6.75 5.63 -17.25
N PRO A 114 7.94 5.13 -16.87
CA PRO A 114 8.04 3.98 -15.98
C PRO A 114 7.46 4.37 -14.62
N HIS A 115 6.45 3.64 -14.18
CA HIS A 115 5.75 3.93 -12.93
C HIS A 115 5.89 2.76 -11.96
N VAL A 116 6.73 2.94 -10.94
CA VAL A 116 6.83 1.98 -9.83
C VAL A 116 5.73 2.29 -8.82
N ARG A 117 4.84 1.32 -8.59
CA ARG A 117 3.88 1.35 -7.47
C ARG A 117 4.27 0.28 -6.45
N ASN A 118 4.33 0.67 -5.19
CA ASN A 118 4.52 -0.23 -4.05
C ASN A 118 3.15 -0.62 -3.49
N LYS A 119 2.36 -1.36 -4.26
CA LYS A 119 0.99 -1.69 -3.85
C LYS A 119 1.03 -2.77 -2.76
N PRO A 120 0.50 -2.51 -1.55
CA PRO A 120 0.39 -3.53 -0.52
C PRO A 120 -0.76 -4.48 -0.84
N GLU A 121 -0.53 -5.78 -0.65
CA GLU A 121 -1.55 -6.82 -0.79
C GLU A 121 -1.49 -7.77 0.41
N PRO A 122 -2.63 -8.23 0.96
CA PRO A 122 -2.63 -9.18 2.06
C PRO A 122 -2.01 -10.52 1.65
N GLY A 123 -1.00 -10.94 2.40
CA GLY A 123 -0.47 -12.29 2.33
C GLY A 123 -1.32 -13.30 3.11
N THR A 124 -0.75 -14.50 3.30
CA THR A 124 -1.35 -15.57 4.09
C THR A 124 -1.47 -15.18 5.56
N ALA A 125 -2.52 -15.68 6.23
CA ALA A 125 -2.67 -15.54 7.67
C ALA A 125 -1.52 -16.20 8.42
N LEU A 126 -1.02 -15.54 9.46
CA LEU A 126 0.00 -16.09 10.36
C LEU A 126 -0.60 -17.23 11.17
N HIS A 127 0.21 -18.26 11.42
CA HIS A 127 -0.21 -19.42 12.19
C HIS A 127 -0.43 -19.05 13.67
N GLY A 128 -1.45 -19.64 14.29
CA GLY A 128 -1.67 -19.61 15.73
C GLY A 128 -3.03 -19.07 16.15
N LEU A 129 -3.54 -18.08 15.44
CA LEU A 129 -4.93 -17.63 15.58
C LEU A 129 -5.80 -18.42 14.59
N ASP A 130 -6.91 -18.94 15.10
CA ASP A 130 -7.96 -19.56 14.29
C ASP A 130 -9.18 -18.63 14.25
N LYS A 131 -10.07 -18.79 13.27
CA LYS A 131 -11.27 -17.96 13.10
C LYS A 131 -12.22 -17.99 14.31
N THR A 132 -12.07 -19.01 15.16
CA THR A 132 -12.81 -19.21 16.41
C THR A 132 -12.31 -18.35 17.56
N ASP A 133 -11.05 -17.90 17.52
CA ASP A 133 -10.41 -17.13 18.59
C ASP A 133 -9.90 -15.81 18.01
N LYS A 134 -10.84 -14.91 17.74
CA LYS A 134 -10.57 -13.64 17.07
C LYS A 134 -9.67 -12.76 17.94
N ALA A 135 -8.62 -12.22 17.32
CA ALA A 135 -7.82 -11.18 17.94
C ALA A 135 -8.55 -9.83 17.82
N GLN A 136 -8.57 -9.07 18.91
CA GLN A 136 -9.04 -7.67 18.96
C GLN A 136 -7.88 -6.69 18.73
N ALA A 137 -6.68 -7.04 19.20
CA ALA A 137 -5.49 -6.22 19.04
C ALA A 137 -4.23 -7.05 18.85
N ILE A 138 -3.25 -6.48 18.14
CA ILE A 138 -2.00 -7.16 17.81
C ILE A 138 -0.77 -6.29 18.10
N ALA A 139 0.31 -6.94 18.50
CA ALA A 139 1.65 -6.38 18.51
C ALA A 139 2.62 -7.38 17.86
N VAL A 140 3.33 -6.94 16.83
CA VAL A 140 4.12 -7.85 15.98
C VAL A 140 5.60 -7.57 16.16
N VAL A 141 6.37 -8.63 16.41
CA VAL A 141 7.84 -8.58 16.37
C VAL A 141 8.31 -8.95 14.97
N GLY A 142 7.72 -10.00 14.39
CA GLY A 142 7.88 -10.37 12.99
C GLY A 142 7.02 -11.58 12.63
N VAL A 143 7.21 -12.16 11.43
CA VAL A 143 6.37 -13.27 10.90
C VAL A 143 6.24 -14.43 11.87
N ASN A 144 7.31 -14.77 12.58
CA ASN A 144 7.35 -15.91 13.49
C ASN A 144 6.98 -15.57 14.93
N ASN A 145 6.97 -14.29 15.32
CA ASN A 145 6.81 -13.88 16.71
C ASN A 145 5.83 -12.71 16.79
N TYR A 146 4.67 -12.94 17.38
CA TYR A 146 3.67 -11.89 17.59
C TYR A 146 2.84 -12.15 18.85
N LEU A 147 2.26 -11.08 19.37
CA LEU A 147 1.33 -11.08 20.49
C LEU A 147 -0.05 -10.70 19.96
N ALA A 148 -1.07 -11.39 20.45
CA ALA A 148 -2.45 -11.01 20.19
C ALA A 148 -3.27 -10.99 21.47
N LEU A 149 -4.18 -10.02 21.55
CA LEU A 149 -5.19 -9.92 22.57
C LEU A 149 -6.49 -10.51 22.03
N SER A 150 -7.00 -11.58 22.65
CA SER A 150 -8.30 -12.18 22.33
C SER A 150 -9.44 -11.27 22.81
N GLU A 151 -10.62 -11.40 22.22
CA GLU A 151 -11.85 -10.71 22.67
C GLU A 151 -12.18 -10.96 24.15
N LYS A 152 -11.72 -12.09 24.71
CA LYS A 152 -11.90 -12.44 26.14
C LYS A 152 -10.96 -11.67 27.08
N GLY A 153 -10.03 -10.88 26.56
CA GLY A 153 -9.03 -10.14 27.33
C GLY A 153 -7.74 -10.92 27.58
N ASP A 154 -7.60 -12.14 27.05
CA ASP A 154 -6.39 -12.94 27.20
C ASP A 154 -5.30 -12.48 26.22
N ILE A 155 -4.08 -12.25 26.73
CA ILE A 155 -2.91 -11.98 25.89
C ILE A 155 -2.20 -13.30 25.62
N ARG A 156 -1.94 -13.60 24.35
CA ARG A 156 -1.24 -14.81 23.91
C ARG A 156 0.00 -14.45 23.11
N SER A 157 1.09 -15.15 23.39
CA SER A 157 2.31 -15.11 22.58
C SER A 157 2.35 -16.27 21.62
N PHE A 158 2.56 -15.94 20.35
CA PHE A 158 2.75 -16.91 19.29
C PHE A 158 4.20 -16.85 18.85
N GLN A 159 4.90 -17.97 19.03
CA GLN A 159 6.24 -18.20 18.53
C GLN A 159 6.14 -19.35 17.54
N ILE A 160 6.52 -19.15 16.29
CA ILE A 160 6.47 -20.15 15.22
C ILE A 160 7.91 -20.57 14.93
N LYS A 161 8.18 -21.87 14.89
CA LYS A 161 9.51 -22.34 14.55
C LYS A 161 9.77 -22.08 13.05
N PRO A 162 10.92 -21.46 12.67
CA PRO A 162 11.28 -21.32 11.26
C PRO A 162 11.27 -22.69 10.57
N GLY A 163 10.51 -22.85 9.49
CA GLY A 163 10.41 -24.11 8.72
C GLY A 163 9.38 -25.12 9.24
N ALA A 164 8.70 -24.85 10.35
CA ALA A 164 7.55 -25.65 10.80
C ALA A 164 6.34 -24.74 10.99
N GLN A 165 5.21 -25.06 10.35
CA GLN A 165 3.93 -24.36 10.56
C GLN A 165 3.31 -24.67 11.95
N GLN A 166 4.15 -24.94 12.96
CA GLN A 166 3.75 -25.36 14.28
C GLN A 166 4.22 -24.35 15.33
N LEU A 167 3.31 -24.01 16.24
CA LEU A 167 3.62 -23.18 17.39
C LEU A 167 4.71 -23.84 18.23
N ALA A 168 5.77 -23.09 18.52
CA ALA A 168 6.75 -23.41 19.52
C ALA A 168 6.04 -23.45 20.88
N ARG A 169 5.92 -24.65 21.46
CA ARG A 169 5.53 -24.77 22.86
C ARG A 169 6.65 -24.15 23.71
N PRO A 170 6.32 -23.35 24.74
CA PRO A 170 7.33 -22.86 25.67
C PRO A 170 8.06 -24.03 26.33
N ALA A 171 9.35 -23.85 26.61
CA ALA A 171 10.12 -24.80 27.40
C ALA A 171 9.51 -24.85 28.81
N ARG A 172 9.31 -26.08 29.32
CA ARG A 172 8.71 -26.36 30.62
C ARG A 172 9.70 -26.14 31.74
#